data_AF-A0A259NU55-F1
#
_entry.id   AF-A0A259NU55-F1
#
_cell.length_a   1.000
_cell.length_b   1.000
_cell.length_c   1.000
_cell.angle_alpha   90.00
_cell.angle_beta   90.00
_cell.angle_gamma   90.00
#
_symmetry.space_group_name_H-M   'P 1'
#
loop_
_entity.id
_entity.type
_entity.pdbx_description
1 polymer ?
#
loop_
_entity_poly.entity_id
_entity_poly.type
_entity_poly.pdbx_seq_one_letter_code
_entity_poly.pdbx_strand_id
1 'polypeptide(L)'
;VMRPGEYSIRGGLIDLFPMGSSLPYRLDLFGDEIEQIRAFDPDTQRSLYPVKEVRLLPGHEFPFDDGSRTAFRGRWREVFEGDPTRCSIYKDANLGIPSAGIESYLPLFFEETCSVFDYFPRSGDPVWIIGIGNLEEAIKSFWKDTLSRYEFLKHDLDRPILSPSELFLDVDQFFSAAKPYARLVLEKETNDTPHFFAVPDLAVHRRDADPITRLRALVAQEKVRLLICSDSAGRKESIRQLFEESNAVAGQNGKPLYPLKPEGFEGIADFMKSDSLFGLVTAQLFNGFTWPAENLIVVTEAELFTTTARQRRKGKDSESADPDMLFKDLSELKIGDPVVHSDHGIGRYQGLVLLNLAPPKEEPIFEEFLHLVYANEATLYVPVQQLQMVT
;
A
#
# COMPACT_ATOMS: atom_id res chain seq x y z
N VAL A 1 -17.24 -9.48 -18.89
CA VAL A 1 -16.80 -9.83 -17.53
C VAL A 1 -15.54 -9.04 -17.29
N MET A 2 -15.64 -8.03 -16.42
CA MET A 2 -14.58 -7.05 -16.14
C MET A 2 -14.18 -7.06 -14.67
N ARG A 3 -15.12 -7.39 -13.76
CA ARG A 3 -14.92 -7.32 -12.31
C ARG A 3 -15.17 -8.67 -11.63
N PRO A 4 -14.51 -8.95 -10.49
CA PRO A 4 -14.82 -10.12 -9.67
C PRO A 4 -16.31 -10.19 -9.31
N GLY A 5 -16.85 -11.41 -9.29
CA GLY A 5 -18.28 -11.67 -9.06
C GLY A 5 -19.15 -11.63 -10.31
N GLU A 6 -18.62 -11.21 -11.46
CA GLU A 6 -19.35 -11.22 -12.72
C GLU A 6 -19.20 -12.54 -13.48
N TYR A 7 -20.25 -12.92 -14.22
CA TYR A 7 -20.19 -13.97 -15.22
C TYR A 7 -21.02 -13.62 -16.46
N SER A 8 -20.75 -14.28 -17.58
CA SER A 8 -21.57 -14.19 -18.78
C SER A 8 -21.60 -15.53 -19.51
N ILE A 9 -22.77 -15.88 -20.05
CA ILE A 9 -22.97 -17.13 -20.79
C ILE A 9 -23.28 -16.76 -22.24
N ARG A 10 -22.55 -17.35 -23.19
CA ARG A 10 -22.69 -17.12 -24.63
C ARG A 10 -22.53 -18.43 -25.38
N GLY A 11 -23.64 -19.13 -25.60
CA GLY A 11 -23.62 -20.46 -26.24
C GLY A 11 -22.80 -21.44 -25.40
N GLY A 12 -21.79 -22.07 -26.00
CA GLY A 12 -20.86 -22.98 -25.31
C GLY A 12 -19.80 -22.29 -24.45
N LEU A 13 -19.75 -20.95 -24.42
CA LEU A 13 -18.76 -20.22 -23.62
C LEU A 13 -19.36 -19.67 -22.33
N ILE A 14 -18.68 -19.91 -21.21
CA ILE A 14 -18.96 -19.26 -19.93
C ILE A 14 -17.72 -18.46 -19.53
N ASP A 15 -17.86 -17.15 -19.48
CA ASP A 15 -16.86 -16.28 -18.86
C ASP A 15 -17.25 -16.05 -17.41
N LEU A 16 -16.32 -16.20 -16.47
CA LEU A 16 -16.55 -15.95 -15.06
C LEU A 16 -15.32 -15.34 -14.40
N PHE A 17 -15.54 -14.43 -13.45
CA PHE A 17 -14.49 -13.82 -12.64
C PHE A 17 -14.70 -14.20 -11.18
N PRO A 18 -14.05 -15.28 -10.70
CA PRO A 18 -14.21 -15.75 -9.33
C PRO A 18 -13.75 -14.70 -8.32
N MET A 19 -14.48 -14.60 -7.20
CA MET A 19 -14.02 -13.82 -6.04
C MET A 19 -12.68 -14.38 -5.54
N GLY A 20 -11.71 -13.49 -5.29
CA GLY A 20 -10.37 -13.87 -4.85
C GLY A 20 -9.41 -14.32 -5.96
N SER A 21 -9.85 -14.43 -7.22
CA SER A 21 -8.94 -14.67 -8.35
C SER A 21 -8.29 -13.37 -8.82
N SER A 22 -7.06 -13.46 -9.30
CA SER A 22 -6.37 -12.33 -9.96
C SER A 22 -6.82 -12.12 -11.41
N LEU A 23 -7.33 -13.16 -12.06
CA LEU A 23 -7.75 -13.13 -13.47
C LEU A 23 -9.11 -13.83 -13.66
N PRO A 24 -9.89 -13.41 -14.66
CA PRO A 24 -11.10 -14.13 -15.07
C PRO A 24 -10.78 -15.35 -15.94
N TYR A 25 -11.74 -16.26 -16.04
CA TYR A 25 -11.64 -17.52 -16.76
C TYR A 25 -12.76 -17.69 -17.77
N ARG A 26 -12.42 -18.25 -18.92
CA ARG A 26 -13.34 -18.68 -19.98
C ARG A 26 -13.39 -20.20 -19.99
N LEU A 27 -14.59 -20.75 -19.83
CA LEU A 27 -14.89 -22.16 -19.91
C LEU A 27 -15.51 -22.41 -21.29
N ASP A 28 -14.93 -23.36 -22.02
CA ASP A 28 -15.44 -23.84 -23.30
C ASP A 28 -16.16 -25.17 -23.07
N LEU A 29 -17.43 -25.23 -23.47
CA LEU A 29 -18.32 -26.35 -23.24
C LEU A 29 -18.55 -27.13 -24.53
N PHE A 30 -18.47 -28.45 -24.43
CA PHE A 30 -18.95 -29.38 -25.43
C PHE A 30 -20.18 -30.11 -24.89
N GLY A 31 -21.37 -29.63 -25.25
CA GLY A 31 -22.62 -30.11 -24.64
C GLY A 31 -22.71 -29.69 -23.17
N ASP A 32 -22.68 -30.65 -22.27
CA ASP A 32 -22.72 -30.49 -20.81
C ASP A 32 -21.36 -30.72 -20.13
N GLU A 33 -20.30 -30.94 -20.91
CA GLU A 33 -18.93 -31.14 -20.41
C GLU A 33 -18.04 -29.91 -20.66
N ILE A 34 -17.19 -29.58 -19.68
CA ILE A 34 -16.14 -28.57 -19.85
C ILE A 34 -14.98 -29.20 -20.62
N GLU A 35 -14.75 -28.73 -21.84
CA GLU A 35 -13.64 -29.19 -22.69
C GLU A 35 -12.34 -28.47 -22.31
N GLN A 36 -12.42 -27.15 -22.09
CA GLN A 36 -11.23 -26.34 -21.80
C GLN A 36 -11.54 -25.17 -20.88
N ILE A 37 -10.58 -24.81 -20.03
CA ILE A 37 -10.59 -23.58 -19.26
C ILE A 37 -9.37 -22.74 -19.63
N ARG A 38 -9.57 -21.44 -19.87
CA ARG A 38 -8.48 -20.48 -20.17
C ARG A 38 -8.60 -19.26 -19.29
N ALA A 39 -7.49 -18.80 -18.72
CA ALA A 39 -7.42 -17.45 -18.18
C ALA A 39 -7.52 -16.45 -19.35
N PHE A 40 -8.11 -15.28 -19.12
CA PHE A 40 -8.15 -14.21 -20.12
C PHE A 40 -7.90 -12.85 -19.48
N ASP A 41 -7.44 -11.90 -20.29
CA ASP A 41 -7.21 -10.53 -19.86
C ASP A 41 -8.53 -9.74 -19.91
N PRO A 42 -8.98 -9.14 -18.79
CA PRO A 42 -10.28 -8.48 -18.71
C PRO A 42 -10.37 -7.24 -19.61
N ASP A 43 -9.28 -6.55 -19.91
CA ASP A 43 -9.33 -5.33 -20.73
C ASP A 43 -9.39 -5.66 -22.22
N THR A 44 -8.53 -6.56 -22.65
CA THR A 44 -8.42 -6.96 -24.07
C THR A 44 -9.39 -8.07 -24.47
N GLN A 45 -9.99 -8.76 -23.49
CA GLN A 45 -10.88 -9.92 -23.67
C GLN A 45 -10.21 -11.09 -24.42
N ARG A 46 -8.88 -11.14 -24.43
CA ARG A 46 -8.09 -12.17 -25.11
C ARG A 46 -7.66 -13.27 -24.14
N SER A 47 -7.75 -14.52 -24.60
CA SER A 47 -7.23 -15.66 -23.85
C SER A 47 -5.73 -15.54 -23.65
N LEU A 48 -5.29 -15.92 -22.45
CA LEU A 48 -3.90 -15.96 -22.03
C LEU A 48 -3.40 -17.41 -22.13
N TYR A 49 -3.54 -18.19 -21.06
CA TYR A 49 -3.06 -19.56 -20.96
C TYR A 49 -4.15 -20.51 -20.43
N PRO A 50 -4.09 -21.80 -20.79
CA PRO A 50 -5.03 -22.80 -20.27
C PRO A 50 -4.80 -23.07 -18.79
N VAL A 51 -5.87 -23.40 -18.07
CA VAL A 51 -5.85 -23.84 -16.66
C VAL A 51 -6.61 -25.14 -16.50
N LYS A 52 -6.26 -25.94 -15.49
CA LYS A 52 -6.84 -27.27 -15.27
C LYS A 52 -8.11 -27.25 -14.42
N GLU A 53 -8.14 -26.37 -13.43
CA GLU A 53 -9.25 -26.23 -12.49
C GLU A 53 -9.45 -24.75 -12.15
N VAL A 54 -10.67 -24.41 -11.74
CA VAL A 54 -11.01 -23.10 -11.17
C VAL A 54 -11.75 -23.35 -9.86
N ARG A 55 -11.35 -22.63 -8.81
CA ARG A 55 -12.04 -22.63 -7.52
C ARG A 55 -12.96 -21.43 -7.45
N LEU A 56 -14.25 -21.68 -7.24
CA LEU A 56 -15.27 -20.65 -7.14
C LEU A 56 -15.62 -20.42 -5.68
N LEU A 57 -15.31 -19.24 -5.18
CA LEU A 57 -15.84 -18.74 -3.92
C LEU A 57 -17.22 -18.12 -4.16
N PRO A 58 -18.09 -18.06 -3.13
CA PRO A 58 -19.35 -17.33 -3.20
C PRO A 58 -19.14 -15.86 -3.63
N GLY A 59 -20.16 -15.28 -4.30
CA GLY A 59 -20.11 -13.88 -4.76
C GLY A 59 -20.21 -12.84 -3.63
N HIS A 60 -20.66 -13.26 -2.45
CA HIS A 60 -20.85 -12.41 -1.27
C HIS A 60 -20.40 -13.14 0.00
N GLU A 61 -20.18 -12.39 1.07
CA GLU A 61 -19.85 -12.92 2.39
C GLU A 61 -21.06 -13.53 3.12
N PHE A 62 -22.26 -13.45 2.53
CA PHE A 62 -23.50 -14.03 3.05
C PHE A 62 -24.24 -14.82 1.96
N PRO A 63 -24.96 -15.89 2.33
CA PRO A 63 -25.79 -16.64 1.38
C PRO A 63 -26.97 -15.80 0.91
N PHE A 64 -27.33 -15.88 -0.38
CA PHE A 64 -28.38 -15.05 -0.97
C PHE A 64 -29.37 -15.81 -1.87
N ASP A 65 -29.51 -17.11 -1.66
CA ASP A 65 -30.55 -17.94 -2.28
C ASP A 65 -31.93 -17.70 -1.65
N ASP A 66 -32.98 -18.28 -2.23
CA ASP A 66 -34.37 -18.10 -1.77
C ASP A 66 -34.58 -18.54 -0.30
N GLY A 67 -33.87 -19.59 0.11
CA GLY A 67 -33.90 -20.10 1.48
C GLY A 67 -33.25 -19.12 2.44
N SER A 68 -32.05 -18.66 2.14
CA SER A 68 -31.34 -17.69 2.99
C SER A 68 -32.05 -16.33 3.08
N ARG A 69 -32.64 -15.84 1.98
CA ARG A 69 -33.45 -14.61 1.98
C ARG A 69 -34.71 -14.76 2.81
N THR A 70 -35.30 -15.96 2.87
CA THR A 70 -36.43 -16.24 3.76
C THR A 70 -36.00 -16.28 5.22
N ALA A 71 -34.88 -16.94 5.54
CA ALA A 71 -34.31 -16.97 6.88
C ALA A 71 -33.92 -15.57 7.37
N PHE A 72 -33.29 -14.76 6.52
CA PHE A 72 -32.97 -13.35 6.78
C PHE A 72 -34.21 -12.55 7.19
N ARG A 73 -35.32 -12.67 6.45
CA ARG A 73 -36.57 -11.97 6.78
C ARG A 73 -37.24 -12.51 8.05
N GLY A 74 -37.05 -13.79 8.36
CA GLY A 74 -37.48 -14.38 9.62
C GLY A 74 -36.76 -13.71 10.79
N ARG A 75 -35.43 -13.82 10.80
CA ARG A 75 -34.55 -13.23 11.84
C ARG A 75 -34.69 -11.71 11.94
N TRP A 76 -34.88 -11.00 10.83
CA TRP A 76 -35.17 -9.56 10.84
C TRP A 76 -36.37 -9.22 11.73
N ARG A 77 -37.47 -9.97 11.62
CA ARG A 77 -38.69 -9.73 12.41
C ARG A 77 -38.55 -10.14 13.87
N GLU A 78 -37.58 -11.00 14.18
CA GLU A 78 -37.25 -11.38 15.57
C GLU A 78 -36.42 -10.30 16.26
N VAL A 79 -35.54 -9.63 15.51
CA VAL A 79 -34.60 -8.63 16.05
C VAL A 79 -35.17 -7.21 16.03
N PHE A 80 -35.92 -6.84 15.00
CA PHE A 80 -36.43 -5.49 14.83
C PHE A 80 -37.95 -5.41 14.98
N GLU A 81 -38.40 -4.42 15.75
CA GLU A 81 -39.82 -4.11 15.90
C GLU A 81 -40.33 -3.20 14.76
N GLY A 82 -41.66 -3.20 14.55
CA GLY A 82 -42.32 -2.34 13.58
C GLY A 82 -42.51 -2.97 12.19
N ASP A 83 -42.80 -2.12 11.20
CA ASP A 83 -43.03 -2.57 9.82
C ASP A 83 -41.70 -2.65 9.05
N PRO A 84 -41.20 -3.87 8.72
CA PRO A 84 -39.92 -4.03 8.05
C PRO A 84 -39.94 -3.51 6.60
N THR A 85 -41.12 -3.34 5.98
CA THR A 85 -41.23 -2.85 4.60
C THR A 85 -40.88 -1.37 4.46
N ARG A 86 -40.74 -0.65 5.57
CA ARG A 86 -40.20 0.71 5.59
C ARG A 86 -38.73 0.74 5.15
N CYS A 87 -37.95 -0.28 5.53
CA CYS A 87 -36.57 -0.40 5.13
C CYS A 87 -36.43 -0.87 3.67
N SER A 88 -35.70 -0.11 2.85
CA SER A 88 -35.42 -0.49 1.46
C SER A 88 -34.64 -1.80 1.37
N ILE A 89 -33.63 -1.99 2.21
CA ILE A 89 -32.78 -3.19 2.22
C ILE A 89 -33.60 -4.45 2.45
N TYR A 90 -34.57 -4.40 3.37
CA TYR A 90 -35.48 -5.53 3.61
C TYR A 90 -36.36 -5.85 2.39
N LYS A 91 -36.88 -4.82 1.71
CA LYS A 91 -37.67 -4.98 0.46
C LYS A 91 -36.82 -5.53 -0.67
N ASP A 92 -35.63 -4.99 -0.86
CA ASP A 92 -34.70 -5.38 -1.92
C ASP A 92 -34.23 -6.82 -1.74
N ALA A 93 -33.94 -7.24 -0.50
CA ALA A 93 -33.63 -8.63 -0.17
C ALA A 93 -34.78 -9.57 -0.54
N ASN A 94 -36.04 -9.16 -0.32
CA ASN A 94 -37.20 -9.93 -0.78
C ASN A 94 -37.27 -10.06 -2.31
N LEU A 95 -36.86 -9.03 -3.04
CA LEU A 95 -36.80 -9.00 -4.51
C LEU A 95 -35.54 -9.69 -5.08
N GLY A 96 -34.62 -10.14 -4.23
CA GLY A 96 -33.37 -10.78 -4.66
C GLY A 96 -32.32 -9.77 -5.12
N ILE A 97 -32.39 -8.54 -4.62
CA ILE A 97 -31.46 -7.46 -4.94
C ILE A 97 -30.54 -7.24 -3.71
N PRO A 98 -29.24 -7.52 -3.80
CA PRO A 98 -28.29 -7.26 -2.71
C PRO A 98 -27.90 -5.78 -2.70
N SER A 99 -28.75 -4.95 -2.10
CA SER A 99 -28.55 -3.49 -2.04
C SER A 99 -27.37 -3.09 -1.16
N ALA A 100 -26.72 -1.97 -1.50
CA ALA A 100 -25.57 -1.47 -0.76
C ALA A 100 -25.88 -1.26 0.73
N GLY A 101 -25.00 -1.75 1.61
CA GLY A 101 -25.14 -1.66 3.05
C GLY A 101 -25.94 -2.81 3.67
N ILE A 102 -26.33 -3.81 2.88
CA ILE A 102 -26.92 -5.06 3.38
C ILE A 102 -25.94 -5.83 4.29
N GLU A 103 -24.64 -5.61 4.12
CA GLU A 103 -23.54 -6.19 4.92
C GLU A 103 -23.64 -5.79 6.40
N SER A 104 -24.24 -4.64 6.71
CA SER A 104 -24.49 -4.24 8.10
C SER A 104 -25.51 -5.12 8.83
N TYR A 105 -26.16 -6.04 8.10
CA TYR A 105 -27.09 -7.03 8.63
C TYR A 105 -26.58 -8.46 8.43
N LEU A 106 -25.29 -8.64 8.15
CA LEU A 106 -24.65 -9.94 7.92
C LEU A 106 -25.07 -11.01 8.93
N PRO A 107 -25.13 -10.75 10.26
CA PRO A 107 -25.56 -11.75 11.24
C PRO A 107 -26.95 -12.33 10.96
N LEU A 108 -27.86 -11.57 10.36
CA LEU A 108 -29.22 -12.05 10.04
C LEU A 108 -29.24 -13.08 8.89
N PHE A 109 -28.14 -13.26 8.16
CA PHE A 109 -28.03 -14.30 7.14
C PHE A 109 -27.55 -15.66 7.69
N PHE A 110 -27.10 -15.71 8.95
CA PHE A 110 -26.54 -16.90 9.57
C PHE A 110 -27.24 -17.26 10.89
N GLU A 111 -27.18 -18.53 11.27
CA GLU A 111 -27.60 -18.96 12.62
C GLU A 111 -26.54 -18.58 13.66
N GLU A 112 -25.27 -18.68 13.28
CA GLU A 112 -24.12 -18.31 14.09
C GLU A 112 -23.09 -17.64 13.17
N THR A 113 -22.49 -16.55 13.65
CA THR A 113 -21.36 -15.89 13.00
C THR A 113 -20.05 -16.37 13.63
N CYS A 114 -18.95 -16.19 12.90
CA CYS A 114 -17.63 -16.50 13.41
C CYS A 114 -16.72 -15.27 13.28
N SER A 115 -15.62 -15.31 14.01
CA SER A 115 -14.56 -14.31 13.99
C SER A 115 -13.37 -14.80 13.13
N VAL A 116 -12.42 -13.90 12.88
CA VAL A 116 -11.16 -14.27 12.22
C VAL A 116 -10.37 -15.33 13.01
N PHE A 117 -10.54 -15.40 14.34
CA PHE A 117 -9.85 -16.37 15.19
C PHE A 117 -10.31 -17.81 14.93
N ASP A 118 -11.52 -18.01 14.41
CA ASP A 118 -12.06 -19.34 14.08
C ASP A 118 -11.39 -19.95 12.83
N TYR A 119 -10.72 -19.11 12.03
CA TYR A 119 -9.95 -19.54 10.87
C TYR A 119 -8.53 -19.97 11.23
N PHE A 120 -7.99 -19.52 12.37
CA PHE A 120 -6.61 -19.79 12.76
C PHE A 120 -6.32 -21.28 13.00
N PRO A 121 -7.13 -22.05 13.77
CA PRO A 121 -6.88 -23.47 13.96
C PRO A 121 -6.94 -24.28 12.66
N ARG A 122 -7.60 -23.76 11.62
CA ARG A 122 -7.76 -24.45 10.33
C ARG A 122 -6.49 -24.41 9.48
N SER A 123 -5.52 -23.54 9.78
CA SER A 123 -4.24 -23.52 9.05
C SER A 123 -3.37 -24.73 9.38
N GLY A 124 -3.48 -25.27 10.60
CA GLY A 124 -2.59 -26.31 11.12
C GLY A 124 -1.21 -25.79 11.56
N ASP A 125 -0.91 -24.52 11.28
CA ASP A 125 0.36 -23.86 11.60
C ASP A 125 0.28 -23.09 12.93
N PRO A 126 1.41 -22.94 13.67
CA PRO A 126 1.46 -22.05 14.82
C PRO A 126 1.13 -20.61 14.43
N VAL A 127 0.13 -20.02 15.07
CA VAL A 127 -0.29 -18.63 14.78
C VAL A 127 0.35 -17.65 15.76
N TRP A 128 0.94 -16.60 15.20
CA TRP A 128 1.53 -15.49 15.93
C TRP A 128 0.77 -14.21 15.65
N ILE A 129 0.42 -13.48 16.70
CA ILE A 129 -0.22 -12.16 16.60
C ILE A 129 0.86 -11.11 16.88
N ILE A 130 1.18 -10.32 15.85
CA ILE A 130 2.14 -9.22 15.95
C ILE A 130 1.37 -7.92 16.12
N GLY A 131 1.40 -7.36 17.34
CA GLY A 131 0.82 -6.06 17.66
C GLY A 131 1.81 -4.94 17.40
N ILE A 132 1.34 -3.81 16.85
CA ILE A 132 2.15 -2.61 16.65
C ILE A 132 1.45 -1.44 17.36
N GLY A 133 2.14 -0.84 18.34
CA GLY A 133 1.60 0.22 19.18
C GLY A 133 0.56 -0.27 20.19
N ASN A 134 -0.27 0.66 20.68
CA ASN A 134 -1.29 0.37 21.68
C ASN A 134 -2.58 -0.17 21.04
N LEU A 135 -2.69 -1.49 20.96
CA LEU A 135 -3.85 -2.17 20.38
C LEU A 135 -5.12 -1.96 21.20
N GLU A 136 -5.01 -1.95 22.54
CA GLU A 136 -6.14 -1.77 23.44
C GLU A 136 -6.82 -0.41 23.21
N GLU A 137 -6.03 0.66 23.15
CA GLU A 137 -6.53 2.00 22.88
C GLU A 137 -7.16 2.10 21.47
N ALA A 138 -6.55 1.46 20.47
CA ALA A 138 -7.10 1.44 19.11
C ALA A 138 -8.48 0.77 19.04
N ILE A 139 -8.65 -0.39 19.70
CA ILE A 139 -9.94 -1.10 19.77
C ILE A 139 -10.96 -0.26 20.56
N LYS A 140 -10.58 0.29 21.71
CA LYS A 140 -11.46 1.14 22.54
C LYS A 140 -11.92 2.39 21.77
N SER A 141 -11.03 3.02 21.01
CA SER A 141 -11.37 4.17 20.18
C SER A 141 -12.35 3.79 19.06
N PHE A 142 -12.09 2.69 18.35
CA PHE A 142 -13.01 2.18 17.32
C PHE A 142 -14.37 1.84 17.91
N TRP A 143 -14.41 1.18 19.06
CA TRP A 143 -15.65 0.82 19.75
C TRP A 143 -16.45 2.06 20.16
N LYS A 144 -15.79 3.07 20.73
CA LYS A 144 -16.41 4.34 21.09
C LYS A 144 -17.03 5.05 19.89
N ASP A 145 -16.30 5.13 18.77
CA ASP A 145 -16.80 5.75 17.54
C ASP A 145 -18.00 4.99 16.97
N THR A 146 -17.92 3.65 16.96
CA THR A 146 -19.00 2.76 16.50
C THR A 146 -20.24 2.92 17.38
N LEU A 147 -20.09 2.92 18.70
CA LEU A 147 -21.20 3.11 19.64
C LEU A 147 -21.83 4.50 19.47
N SER A 148 -21.02 5.55 19.27
CA SER A 148 -21.54 6.89 19.02
C SER A 148 -22.39 6.96 17.74
N ARG A 149 -21.98 6.26 16.66
CA ARG A 149 -22.77 6.18 15.42
C ARG A 149 -24.04 5.36 15.63
N TYR A 150 -23.96 4.25 16.37
CA TYR A 150 -25.12 3.45 16.73
C TYR A 150 -26.15 4.27 17.52
N GLU A 151 -25.71 4.97 18.57
CA GLU A 151 -26.59 5.81 19.39
C GLU A 151 -27.27 6.93 18.59
N PHE A 152 -26.58 7.48 17.60
CA PHE A 152 -27.16 8.47 16.69
C PHE A 152 -28.21 7.87 15.75
N LEU A 153 -27.94 6.68 15.19
CA LEU A 153 -28.74 6.06 14.14
C LEU A 153 -29.87 5.16 14.65
N LYS A 154 -29.80 4.64 15.89
CA LYS A 154 -30.77 3.66 16.42
C LYS A 154 -32.22 4.15 16.48
N HIS A 155 -32.42 5.47 16.38
CA HIS A 155 -33.75 6.09 16.37
C HIS A 155 -34.38 6.18 14.97
N ASP A 156 -33.63 5.85 13.91
CA ASP A 156 -34.13 5.77 12.55
C ASP A 156 -34.97 4.50 12.35
N LEU A 157 -36.30 4.67 12.37
CA LEU A 157 -37.25 3.57 12.17
C LEU A 157 -37.34 3.10 10.72
N ASP A 158 -36.88 3.90 9.75
CA ASP A 158 -36.85 3.49 8.34
C ASP A 158 -35.60 2.65 8.04
N ARG A 159 -34.57 2.76 8.87
CA ARG A 159 -33.35 1.97 8.78
C ARG A 159 -32.89 1.50 10.16
N PRO A 160 -33.57 0.50 10.76
CA PRO A 160 -33.15 -0.05 12.04
C PRO A 160 -31.77 -0.72 11.89
N ILE A 161 -30.95 -0.68 12.94
CA ILE A 161 -29.56 -1.15 12.90
C ILE A 161 -29.28 -2.16 14.02
N LEU A 162 -28.39 -3.12 13.74
CA LEU A 162 -27.93 -4.09 14.74
C LEU A 162 -27.09 -3.42 15.83
N SER A 163 -27.10 -4.03 17.03
CA SER A 163 -26.16 -3.67 18.09
C SER A 163 -24.72 -3.90 17.60
N PRO A 164 -23.75 -3.01 17.91
CA PRO A 164 -22.35 -3.21 17.56
C PRO A 164 -21.76 -4.56 18.02
N SER A 165 -22.25 -5.10 19.14
CA SER A 165 -21.83 -6.39 19.69
C SER A 165 -22.16 -7.61 18.82
N GLU A 166 -23.09 -7.48 17.88
CA GLU A 166 -23.44 -8.54 16.92
C GLU A 166 -22.45 -8.60 15.74
N LEU A 167 -21.70 -7.52 15.51
CA LEU A 167 -20.84 -7.35 14.34
C LEU A 167 -19.36 -7.28 14.70
N PHE A 168 -19.03 -6.77 15.88
CA PHE A 168 -17.66 -6.48 16.28
C PHE A 168 -17.38 -7.06 17.66
N LEU A 169 -16.14 -7.54 17.82
CA LEU A 169 -15.61 -7.90 19.13
C LEU A 169 -15.27 -6.64 19.92
N ASP A 170 -15.68 -6.59 21.18
CA ASP A 170 -15.15 -5.59 22.11
C ASP A 170 -13.70 -5.93 22.53
N VAL A 171 -13.11 -5.07 23.36
CA VAL A 171 -11.73 -5.21 23.80
C VAL A 171 -11.50 -6.49 24.62
N ASP A 172 -12.45 -6.88 25.47
CA ASP A 172 -12.33 -8.03 26.35
C ASP A 172 -12.51 -9.33 25.56
N GLN A 173 -13.48 -9.35 24.64
CA GLN A 173 -13.71 -10.44 23.70
C GLN A 173 -12.51 -10.65 22.78
N PHE A 174 -11.94 -9.58 22.22
CA PHE A 174 -10.75 -9.66 21.38
C PHE A 174 -9.56 -10.27 22.13
N PHE A 175 -9.23 -9.76 23.33
CA PHE A 175 -8.09 -10.29 24.08
C PHE A 175 -8.34 -11.70 24.61
N SER A 176 -9.59 -12.05 24.91
CA SER A 176 -9.97 -13.42 25.26
C SER A 176 -9.76 -14.38 24.09
N ALA A 177 -10.18 -14.01 22.88
CA ALA A 177 -9.98 -14.79 21.66
C ALA A 177 -8.50 -14.86 21.24
N ALA A 178 -7.72 -13.81 21.49
CA ALA A 178 -6.29 -13.75 21.17
C ALA A 178 -5.40 -14.52 22.17
N LYS A 179 -5.88 -14.78 23.39
CA LYS A 179 -5.12 -15.40 24.49
C LYS A 179 -4.42 -16.72 24.15
N PRO A 180 -5.01 -17.65 23.36
CA PRO A 180 -4.36 -18.91 23.03
C PRO A 180 -3.12 -18.79 22.12
N TYR A 181 -2.93 -17.65 21.45
CA TYR A 181 -1.92 -17.46 20.43
C TYR A 181 -0.66 -16.76 20.97
N ALA A 182 0.49 -17.07 20.39
CA ALA A 182 1.74 -16.38 20.71
C ALA A 182 1.63 -14.90 20.29
N ARG A 183 2.13 -13.99 21.12
CA ARG A 183 2.04 -12.55 20.87
C ARG A 183 3.41 -11.90 20.91
N LEU A 184 3.69 -11.08 19.90
CA LEU A 184 4.83 -10.16 19.86
C LEU A 184 4.27 -8.75 19.75
N VAL A 185 4.63 -7.86 20.67
CA VAL A 185 4.17 -6.46 20.64
C VAL A 185 5.35 -5.55 20.39
N LEU A 186 5.24 -4.71 19.36
CA LEU A 186 6.20 -3.67 19.02
C LEU A 186 5.66 -2.33 19.50
N GLU A 187 6.16 -1.88 20.65
CA GLU A 187 5.78 -0.61 21.25
C GLU A 187 6.82 0.47 20.94
N LYS A 188 6.35 1.69 20.67
CA LYS A 188 7.23 2.84 20.43
C LYS A 188 7.84 3.36 21.74
N GLU A 189 7.04 3.29 22.80
CA GLU A 189 7.41 3.67 24.15
C GLU A 189 7.31 2.42 25.00
N THR A 190 8.36 2.13 25.75
CA THR A 190 8.41 0.98 26.66
C THR A 190 9.01 1.44 27.98
N ASN A 191 8.59 0.80 29.06
CA ASN A 191 9.20 0.98 30.38
C ASN A 191 10.52 0.20 30.51
N ASP A 192 10.78 -0.72 29.57
CA ASP A 192 11.99 -1.54 29.53
C ASP A 192 13.08 -0.87 28.68
N THR A 193 14.24 -1.53 28.57
CA THR A 193 15.32 -1.04 27.72
C THR A 193 14.95 -1.23 26.24
N PRO A 194 14.96 -0.17 25.40
CA PRO A 194 14.62 -0.29 24.00
C PRO A 194 15.58 -1.24 23.27
N HIS A 195 15.03 -2.10 22.40
CA HIS A 195 15.82 -2.97 21.53
C HIS A 195 16.30 -2.27 20.25
N PHE A 196 15.55 -1.26 19.80
CA PHE A 196 15.80 -0.50 18.57
C PHE A 196 15.86 0.98 18.89
N PHE A 197 16.77 1.68 18.23
CA PHE A 197 17.01 3.11 18.42
C PHE A 197 16.93 3.85 17.08
N ALA A 198 16.75 5.17 17.14
CA ALA A 198 16.84 6.00 15.94
C ALA A 198 18.26 5.93 15.35
N VAL A 199 18.34 5.98 14.02
CA VAL A 199 19.62 6.08 13.33
C VAL A 199 20.31 7.38 13.77
N PRO A 200 21.63 7.37 14.00
CA PRO A 200 22.38 8.61 14.21
C PRO A 200 22.23 9.55 13.01
N ASP A 201 22.55 10.83 13.17
CA ASP A 201 22.47 11.79 12.07
C ASP A 201 23.52 11.47 10.99
N LEU A 202 23.08 10.82 9.91
CA LEU A 202 23.86 10.39 8.75
C LEU A 202 23.46 11.15 7.47
N ALA A 203 22.77 12.29 7.63
CA ALA A 203 22.28 13.09 6.52
C ALA A 203 23.40 13.60 5.60
N VAL A 204 23.14 13.64 4.30
CA VAL A 204 24.03 14.19 3.28
C VAL A 204 23.96 15.71 3.28
N HIS A 205 25.07 16.35 3.61
CA HIS A 205 25.19 17.81 3.64
C HIS A 205 25.89 18.31 2.37
N ARG A 206 25.13 18.56 1.30
CA ARG A 206 25.67 18.95 -0.03
C ARG A 206 26.56 20.21 -0.04
N ARG A 207 26.51 21.02 1.02
CA ARG A 207 27.34 22.24 1.18
C ARG A 207 28.73 21.97 1.79
N ASP A 208 28.91 20.80 2.40
CA ASP A 208 30.18 20.42 3.00
C ASP A 208 31.17 19.96 1.94
N ALA A 209 32.47 20.11 2.21
CA ALA A 209 33.53 19.67 1.30
C ALA A 209 33.48 18.14 1.03
N ASP A 210 33.07 17.36 2.03
CA ASP A 210 32.68 15.95 1.86
C ASP A 210 31.21 15.80 2.36
N PRO A 211 30.23 15.79 1.44
CA PRO A 211 28.81 15.74 1.80
C PRO A 211 28.38 14.54 2.64
N ILE A 212 29.16 13.45 2.63
CA ILE A 212 28.86 12.19 3.33
C ILE A 212 29.85 11.90 4.45
N THR A 213 30.53 12.95 4.97
CA THR A 213 31.54 12.84 6.03
C THR A 213 31.06 12.03 7.24
N ARG A 214 29.81 12.20 7.65
CA ARG A 214 29.25 11.53 8.85
C ARG A 214 29.12 10.04 8.66
N LEU A 215 28.54 9.61 7.53
CA LEU A 215 28.48 8.21 7.13
C LEU A 215 29.89 7.62 7.04
N ARG A 216 30.81 8.35 6.40
CA ARG A 216 32.20 7.92 6.25
C ARG A 216 32.89 7.72 7.60
N ALA A 217 32.74 8.66 8.53
CA ALA A 217 33.31 8.58 9.87
C ALA A 217 32.74 7.42 10.69
N LEU A 218 31.47 7.05 10.45
CA LEU A 218 30.86 5.88 11.10
C LEU A 218 31.39 4.57 10.51
N VAL A 219 31.41 4.42 9.18
CA VAL A 219 31.90 3.20 8.52
C VAL A 219 33.40 2.99 8.79
N ALA A 220 34.20 4.06 8.81
CA ALA A 220 35.65 4.01 9.07
C ALA A 220 36.02 3.50 10.47
N GLN A 221 35.07 3.45 11.41
CA GLN A 221 35.34 2.87 12.73
C GLN A 221 35.42 1.35 12.68
N GLU A 222 34.78 0.70 11.69
CA GLU A 222 34.69 -0.77 11.54
C GLU A 222 34.19 -1.48 12.81
N LYS A 223 33.46 -0.75 13.67
CA LYS A 223 32.93 -1.27 14.94
C LYS A 223 31.51 -1.75 14.84
N VAL A 224 30.75 -1.31 13.85
CA VAL A 224 29.31 -1.53 13.71
C VAL A 224 29.03 -1.90 12.27
N ARG A 225 28.11 -2.85 12.07
CA ARG A 225 27.62 -3.23 10.74
C ARG A 225 26.63 -2.17 10.27
N LEU A 226 26.75 -1.72 9.03
CA LEU A 226 25.87 -0.72 8.43
C LEU A 226 25.26 -1.26 7.14
N LEU A 227 23.94 -1.25 7.06
CA LEU A 227 23.18 -1.68 5.89
C LEU A 227 22.37 -0.52 5.35
N ILE A 228 22.56 -0.18 4.08
CA ILE A 228 21.75 0.81 3.39
C ILE A 228 20.66 0.09 2.60
N CYS A 229 19.40 0.47 2.81
CA CYS A 229 18.25 -0.02 2.10
C CYS A 229 17.74 1.06 1.13
N SER A 230 17.66 0.68 -0.14
CA SER A 230 17.14 1.51 -1.23
C SER A 230 15.80 0.97 -1.70
N ASP A 231 14.89 1.86 -2.11
CA ASP A 231 13.54 1.46 -2.53
C ASP A 231 13.52 0.73 -3.88
N SER A 232 14.49 1.01 -4.74
CA SER A 232 14.61 0.40 -6.07
C SER A 232 16.06 0.12 -6.48
N ALA A 233 16.24 -0.63 -7.58
CA ALA A 233 17.55 -0.86 -8.18
C ALA A 233 18.16 0.42 -8.77
N GLY A 234 17.34 1.31 -9.34
CA GLY A 234 17.81 2.60 -9.87
C GLY A 234 18.32 3.52 -8.77
N ARG A 235 17.59 3.63 -7.65
CA ARG A 235 18.02 4.40 -6.47
C ARG A 235 19.28 3.81 -5.84
N LYS A 236 19.40 2.49 -5.80
CA LYS A 236 20.59 1.76 -5.31
C LYS A 236 21.82 2.16 -6.12
N GLU A 237 21.66 2.25 -7.43
CA GLU A 237 22.71 2.69 -8.34
C GLU A 237 23.07 4.17 -8.15
N SER A 238 22.10 5.06 -7.97
CA SER A 238 22.37 6.47 -7.64
C SER A 238 23.16 6.65 -6.34
N ILE A 239 22.85 5.87 -5.30
CA ILE A 239 23.60 5.87 -4.04
C ILE A 239 25.03 5.37 -4.25
N ARG A 240 25.21 4.31 -5.05
CA ARG A 240 26.55 3.79 -5.40
C ARG A 240 27.38 4.85 -6.13
N GLN A 241 26.79 5.51 -7.12
CA GLN A 241 27.44 6.59 -7.87
C GLN A 241 27.84 7.75 -6.94
N LEU A 242 26.97 8.15 -6.02
CA LEU A 242 27.28 9.17 -5.01
C LEU A 242 28.52 8.80 -4.18
N PHE A 243 28.64 7.53 -3.77
CA PHE A 243 29.82 7.07 -3.03
C PHE A 243 31.08 7.07 -3.89
N GLU A 244 30.99 6.69 -5.17
CA GLU A 244 32.12 6.73 -6.10
C GLU A 244 32.64 8.14 -6.34
N GLU A 245 31.73 9.08 -6.63
CA GLU A 245 32.06 10.49 -6.81
C GLU A 245 32.68 11.08 -5.55
N SER A 246 32.10 10.78 -4.38
CA SER A 246 32.62 11.27 -3.11
C SER A 246 33.96 10.64 -2.71
N ASN A 247 34.22 9.38 -3.07
CA ASN A 247 35.52 8.72 -2.86
C ASN A 247 36.64 9.34 -3.72
N ALA A 248 36.29 9.99 -4.84
CA ALA A 248 37.26 10.67 -5.71
C ALA A 248 37.68 12.05 -5.18
N VAL A 249 36.97 12.61 -4.19
CA VAL A 249 37.30 13.92 -3.59
C VAL A 249 38.50 13.78 -2.65
N ALA A 250 39.50 14.65 -2.82
CA ALA A 250 40.65 14.72 -1.90
C ALA A 250 40.23 15.32 -0.55
N GLY A 251 40.62 14.67 0.56
CA GLY A 251 40.33 15.18 1.90
C GLY A 251 41.01 16.53 2.19
N GLN A 252 40.47 17.29 3.15
CA GLN A 252 40.90 18.66 3.48
C GLN A 252 42.39 18.82 3.82
N ASN A 253 43.12 17.73 4.06
CA ASN A 253 44.55 17.71 4.42
C ASN A 253 45.43 17.00 3.37
N GLY A 254 44.94 16.78 2.15
CA GLY A 254 45.65 16.03 1.11
C GLY A 254 45.79 14.52 1.40
N LYS A 255 45.18 14.04 2.49
CA LYS A 255 45.04 12.61 2.79
C LYS A 255 43.79 12.05 2.08
N PRO A 256 43.85 10.82 1.54
CA PRO A 256 42.69 10.16 0.97
C PRO A 256 41.62 9.96 2.05
N LEU A 257 40.35 10.19 1.67
CA LEU A 257 39.20 9.88 2.50
C LEU A 257 39.07 8.35 2.66
N TYR A 258 38.51 7.88 3.78
CA TYR A 258 38.22 6.45 3.96
C TYR A 258 37.21 5.99 2.90
N PRO A 259 37.50 4.97 2.07
CA PRO A 259 36.66 4.64 0.92
C PRO A 259 35.33 4.01 1.36
N LEU A 260 34.22 4.56 0.88
CA LEU A 260 32.90 3.96 1.04
C LEU A 260 32.64 2.99 -0.12
N LYS A 261 32.72 1.69 0.17
CA LYS A 261 32.49 0.62 -0.80
C LYS A 261 31.51 -0.39 -0.21
N PRO A 262 30.19 -0.15 -0.30
CA PRO A 262 29.23 -1.11 0.21
C PRO A 262 29.24 -2.36 -0.65
N GLU A 263 29.17 -3.53 -0.02
CA GLU A 263 28.94 -4.79 -0.71
C GLU A 263 27.46 -4.90 -1.09
N GLY A 264 27.18 -5.42 -2.29
CA GLY A 264 25.81 -5.60 -2.77
C GLY A 264 25.23 -6.93 -2.30
N PHE A 265 23.99 -6.91 -1.80
CA PHE A 265 23.24 -8.13 -1.49
C PHE A 265 21.85 -8.10 -2.15
N GLU A 266 21.24 -9.28 -2.29
CA GLU A 266 19.87 -9.45 -2.81
C GLU A 266 18.82 -8.98 -1.79
N GLY A 267 19.07 -9.18 -0.50
CA GLY A 267 18.19 -8.70 0.56
C GLY A 267 18.85 -8.62 1.93
N ILE A 268 18.08 -8.11 2.90
CA ILE A 268 18.54 -7.94 4.29
C ILE A 268 19.00 -9.28 4.89
N ALA A 269 18.29 -10.37 4.61
CA ALA A 269 18.62 -11.70 5.14
C ALA A 269 20.00 -12.21 4.69
N ASP A 270 20.41 -11.89 3.46
CA ASP A 270 21.71 -12.33 2.94
C ASP A 270 22.85 -11.50 3.52
N PHE A 271 22.64 -10.19 3.70
CA PHE A 271 23.57 -9.36 4.45
C PHE A 271 23.75 -9.91 5.88
N MET A 272 22.65 -10.21 6.58
CA MET A 272 22.69 -10.73 7.96
C MET A 272 23.52 -12.00 8.11
N LYS A 273 23.53 -12.87 7.09
CA LYS A 273 24.32 -14.13 7.07
C LYS A 273 25.80 -13.94 6.73
N SER A 274 26.17 -12.78 6.20
CA SER A 274 27.55 -12.45 5.83
C SER A 274 28.31 -11.79 6.98
N ASP A 275 29.63 -11.80 6.91
CA ASP A 275 30.51 -11.06 7.82
C ASP A 275 30.77 -9.62 7.36
N SER A 276 30.08 -9.14 6.32
CA SER A 276 30.28 -7.79 5.79
C SER A 276 29.84 -6.74 6.81
N LEU A 277 30.68 -5.71 6.95
CA LEU A 277 30.43 -4.56 7.82
C LEU A 277 29.65 -3.45 7.10
N PHE A 278 29.64 -3.41 5.77
CA PHE A 278 28.99 -2.33 5.03
C PHE A 278 28.29 -2.87 3.78
N GLY A 279 26.95 -2.87 3.80
CA GLY A 279 26.13 -3.44 2.74
C GLY A 279 25.16 -2.44 2.11
N LEU A 280 24.72 -2.75 0.89
CA LEU A 280 23.71 -2.01 0.13
C LEU A 280 22.73 -3.00 -0.54
N VAL A 281 21.44 -2.84 -0.24
CA VAL A 281 20.36 -3.73 -0.71
C VAL A 281 19.18 -2.95 -1.26
N THR A 282 18.38 -3.62 -2.08
CA THR A 282 17.06 -3.12 -2.46
C THR A 282 16.03 -3.71 -1.50
N ALA A 283 15.46 -2.88 -0.63
CA ALA A 283 14.46 -3.28 0.36
C ALA A 283 13.58 -2.08 0.72
N GLN A 284 12.27 -2.28 0.69
CA GLN A 284 11.29 -1.23 1.01
C GLN A 284 11.17 -1.07 2.52
N LEU A 285 11.99 -0.20 3.10
CA LEU A 285 11.91 0.19 4.50
C LEU A 285 11.66 1.69 4.58
N PHE A 286 10.66 2.08 5.37
CA PHE A 286 10.27 3.48 5.50
C PHE A 286 11.24 4.32 6.32
N ASN A 287 11.74 3.74 7.42
CA ASN A 287 12.70 4.40 8.31
C ASN A 287 13.78 3.38 8.67
N GLY A 288 14.99 3.89 8.87
CA GLY A 288 16.09 3.14 9.44
C GLY A 288 15.96 2.97 10.94
N PHE A 289 16.81 2.11 11.50
CA PHE A 289 16.93 1.91 12.94
C PHE A 289 18.32 1.37 13.29
N THR A 290 18.71 1.57 14.54
CA THR A 290 19.88 0.94 15.13
C THR A 290 19.46 -0.23 16.00
N TRP A 291 20.13 -1.36 15.85
CA TRP A 291 19.92 -2.59 16.60
C TRP A 291 21.20 -3.01 17.32
N PRO A 292 21.40 -2.58 18.59
CA PRO A 292 22.65 -2.82 19.31
C PRO A 292 22.96 -4.30 19.57
N ALA A 293 21.93 -5.13 19.77
CA ALA A 293 22.13 -6.56 20.04
C ALA A 293 22.82 -7.29 18.87
N GLU A 294 22.57 -6.87 17.64
CA GLU A 294 23.21 -7.39 16.42
C GLU A 294 24.36 -6.50 15.93
N ASN A 295 24.69 -5.45 16.70
CA ASN A 295 25.70 -4.46 16.33
C ASN A 295 25.47 -3.90 14.91
N LEU A 296 24.20 -3.57 14.60
CA LEU A 296 23.72 -3.23 13.26
C LEU A 296 23.06 -1.86 13.23
N ILE A 297 23.31 -1.11 12.16
CA ILE A 297 22.54 0.09 11.80
C ILE A 297 21.95 -0.13 10.41
N VAL A 298 20.63 -0.08 10.32
CA VAL A 298 19.89 -0.07 9.05
C VAL A 298 19.54 1.37 8.72
N VAL A 299 19.91 1.83 7.54
CA VAL A 299 19.73 3.19 7.07
C VAL A 299 18.91 3.15 5.79
N THR A 300 17.94 4.04 5.64
CA THR A 300 17.15 4.18 4.41
C THR A 300 17.50 5.48 3.69
N GLU A 301 16.93 5.68 2.51
CA GLU A 301 17.04 6.96 1.79
C GLU A 301 16.52 8.15 2.61
N ALA A 302 15.55 7.94 3.52
CA ALA A 302 14.98 8.99 4.35
C ALA A 302 16.01 9.60 5.31
N GLU A 303 16.87 8.76 5.90
CA GLU A 303 17.93 9.25 6.80
C GLU A 303 19.13 9.83 6.04
N LEU A 304 19.46 9.30 4.86
CA LEU A 304 20.59 9.79 4.08
C LEU A 304 20.27 11.12 3.41
N PHE A 305 19.15 11.22 2.70
CA PHE A 305 18.86 12.42 1.90
C PHE A 305 17.99 13.43 2.65
N THR A 306 17.60 13.13 3.90
CA THR A 306 16.70 13.96 4.71
C THR A 306 15.52 14.47 3.89
N THR A 307 14.90 13.56 3.13
CA THR A 307 13.49 13.72 2.81
C THR A 307 12.76 13.59 4.14
N THR A 308 11.98 14.61 4.52
CA THR A 308 11.22 14.62 5.78
C THR A 308 10.62 13.23 5.99
N ALA A 309 10.97 12.57 7.11
CA ALA A 309 10.53 11.21 7.42
C ALA A 309 9.06 11.07 7.05
N ARG A 310 8.73 10.15 6.13
CA ARG A 310 7.36 9.91 5.70
C ARG A 310 6.58 9.49 6.94
N GLN A 311 5.86 10.42 7.57
CA GLN A 311 4.91 10.09 8.60
C GLN A 311 3.96 9.06 7.99
N ARG A 312 3.81 7.93 8.69
CA ARG A 312 2.90 6.86 8.35
C ARG A 312 1.47 7.45 8.30
N ARG A 313 1.05 7.96 7.13
CA ARG A 313 -0.33 8.36 6.91
C ARG A 313 -1.14 7.08 7.00
N LYS A 314 -1.93 7.00 8.06
CA LYS A 314 -2.87 5.92 8.35
C LYS A 314 -3.84 5.86 7.17
N GLY A 315 -3.76 4.80 6.38
CA GLY A 315 -4.76 4.34 5.42
C GLY A 315 -5.43 5.39 4.55
N LYS A 316 -4.91 5.57 3.34
CA LYS A 316 -5.74 5.76 2.14
C LYS A 316 -4.88 5.44 0.93
N ASP A 317 -5.21 4.34 0.26
CA ASP A 317 -4.96 4.21 -1.16
C ASP A 317 -5.68 5.36 -1.85
N SER A 318 -4.95 6.46 -2.03
CA SER A 318 -5.31 7.47 -3.02
C SER A 318 -4.19 7.46 -4.04
N GLU A 319 -4.53 6.98 -5.24
CA GLU A 319 -3.82 7.18 -6.50
C GLU A 319 -3.75 8.67 -6.87
N SER A 320 -3.16 9.47 -6.00
CA SER A 320 -2.82 10.86 -6.30
C SER A 320 -1.46 11.12 -5.70
N ALA A 321 -0.44 11.18 -6.56
CA ALA A 321 0.85 11.75 -6.21
C ALA A 321 0.61 13.10 -5.51
N ASP A 322 1.10 13.22 -4.27
CA ASP A 322 0.99 14.44 -3.48
C ASP A 322 1.67 15.57 -4.29
N PRO A 323 0.98 16.66 -4.68
CA PRO A 323 1.56 17.69 -5.55
C PRO A 323 2.87 18.25 -4.99
N ASP A 324 3.01 18.34 -3.66
CA ASP A 324 4.25 18.77 -2.97
C ASP A 324 5.45 17.81 -3.16
N MET A 325 5.22 16.54 -3.53
CA MET A 325 6.30 15.60 -3.91
C MET A 325 6.83 15.87 -5.31
N LEU A 326 5.94 16.15 -6.29
CA LEU A 326 6.32 16.45 -7.67
C LEU A 326 7.18 17.72 -7.76
N PHE A 327 6.88 18.73 -6.92
CA PHE A 327 7.69 19.95 -6.82
C PHE A 327 9.12 19.71 -6.28
N LYS A 328 9.33 18.67 -5.47
CA LYS A 328 10.67 18.34 -4.94
C LYS A 328 11.51 17.55 -5.93
N ASP A 329 10.93 16.61 -6.68
CA ASP A 329 11.65 15.85 -7.71
C ASP A 329 12.17 16.75 -8.85
N LEU A 330 11.46 17.84 -9.17
CA LEU A 330 11.94 18.86 -10.12
C LEU A 330 13.15 19.67 -9.64
N SER A 331 13.33 19.83 -8.33
CA SER A 331 14.49 20.55 -7.78
C SER A 331 15.79 19.76 -7.89
N GLU A 332 15.70 18.46 -8.20
CA GLU A 332 16.84 17.57 -8.41
C GLU A 332 17.19 17.38 -9.91
N LEU A 333 16.27 17.72 -10.81
CA LEU A 333 16.44 17.62 -12.25
C LEU A 333 17.42 18.66 -12.81
N LYS A 334 18.41 18.19 -13.56
CA LYS A 334 19.37 19.01 -14.28
C LYS A 334 18.95 19.13 -15.75
N ILE A 335 19.32 20.25 -16.38
CA ILE A 335 19.12 20.44 -17.81
C ILE A 335 19.80 19.28 -18.56
N GLY A 336 19.02 18.59 -19.40
CA GLY A 336 19.44 17.43 -20.18
C GLY A 336 18.95 16.08 -19.66
N ASP A 337 18.45 16.01 -18.43
CA ASP A 337 17.97 14.77 -17.82
C ASP A 337 16.79 14.17 -18.62
N PRO A 338 16.76 12.83 -18.80
CA PRO A 338 15.66 12.15 -19.45
C PRO A 338 14.43 12.15 -18.54
N VAL A 339 13.28 12.46 -19.10
CA VAL A 339 12.00 12.58 -18.39
C VAL A 339 10.92 11.91 -19.22
N VAL A 340 9.97 11.23 -18.57
CA VAL A 340 8.86 10.53 -19.25
C VAL A 340 7.56 11.29 -19.03
N HIS A 341 6.91 11.70 -20.11
CA HIS A 341 5.55 12.21 -20.08
C HIS A 341 4.56 11.07 -20.39
N SER A 342 3.48 10.91 -19.61
CA SER A 342 2.49 9.83 -19.74
C SER A 342 1.96 9.67 -21.17
N ASP A 343 1.64 10.80 -21.80
CA ASP A 343 1.00 10.82 -23.13
C ASP A 343 1.99 10.95 -24.29
N HIS A 344 3.19 11.48 -24.04
CA HIS A 344 4.15 11.88 -25.09
C HIS A 344 5.45 11.07 -25.09
N GLY A 345 5.67 10.23 -24.07
CA GLY A 345 6.84 9.36 -23.96
C GLY A 345 8.09 10.08 -23.45
N ILE A 346 9.27 9.59 -23.85
CA ILE A 346 10.55 10.03 -23.29
C ILE A 346 11.06 11.30 -23.98
N GLY A 347 11.27 12.36 -23.21
CA GLY A 347 11.88 13.63 -23.62
C GLY A 347 13.07 14.02 -22.76
N ARG A 348 13.67 15.19 -23.02
CA ARG A 348 14.75 15.77 -22.22
C ARG A 348 14.33 17.08 -21.57
N TYR A 349 14.60 17.22 -20.28
CA TYR A 349 14.32 18.44 -19.54
C TYR A 349 15.24 19.60 -19.95
N GLN A 350 14.69 20.79 -20.16
CA GLN A 350 15.43 22.00 -20.57
C GLN A 350 15.23 23.20 -19.63
N GLY A 351 14.68 23.00 -18.44
CA GLY A 351 14.43 24.08 -17.47
C GLY A 351 12.96 24.51 -17.41
N LEU A 352 12.70 25.50 -16.56
CA LEU A 352 11.42 26.21 -16.46
C LEU A 352 11.45 27.47 -17.33
N VAL A 353 10.34 27.77 -18.00
CA VAL A 353 10.15 28.97 -18.81
C VAL A 353 8.86 29.69 -18.43
N LEU A 354 8.88 31.03 -18.45
CA LEU A 354 7.69 31.86 -18.27
C LEU A 354 7.08 32.18 -19.63
N LEU A 355 5.82 31.81 -19.84
CA LEU A 355 5.07 32.11 -21.06
C LEU A 355 3.94 33.10 -20.76
N ASN A 356 3.76 34.10 -21.64
CA ASN A 356 2.61 34.99 -21.58
C ASN A 356 1.44 34.36 -22.32
N LEU A 357 0.37 34.05 -21.59
CA LEU A 357 -0.84 33.42 -22.11
C LEU A 357 -1.95 34.44 -22.44
N ALA A 358 -1.74 35.73 -22.15
CA ALA A 358 -2.75 36.75 -22.42
C ALA A 358 -2.85 37.08 -23.92
N PRO A 359 -4.07 37.32 -24.43
CA PRO A 359 -4.26 37.88 -25.76
C PRO A 359 -3.56 39.24 -25.92
N PRO A 360 -3.16 39.65 -27.15
CA PRO A 360 -2.36 40.87 -27.39
C PRO A 360 -2.97 42.21 -26.96
N LYS A 361 -4.18 42.23 -26.39
CA LYS A 361 -4.94 43.44 -25.99
C LYS A 361 -5.37 43.42 -24.53
N GLU A 362 -4.92 42.45 -23.75
CA GLU A 362 -5.22 42.30 -22.33
C GLU A 362 -3.93 42.39 -21.51
N GLU A 363 -4.07 42.53 -20.19
CA GLU A 363 -2.90 42.53 -19.31
C GLU A 363 -2.17 41.18 -19.39
N PRO A 364 -0.81 41.19 -19.45
CA PRO A 364 -0.05 39.97 -19.61
C PRO A 364 -0.21 39.04 -18.40
N ILE A 365 -0.55 37.78 -18.69
CA ILE A 365 -0.68 36.70 -17.70
C ILE A 365 0.51 35.77 -17.93
N PHE A 366 1.50 35.84 -17.04
CA PHE A 366 2.66 34.98 -17.10
C PHE A 366 2.43 33.73 -16.27
N GLU A 367 2.59 32.57 -16.88
CA GLU A 367 2.58 31.27 -16.20
C GLU A 367 3.90 30.52 -16.45
N GLU A 368 4.30 29.72 -15.46
CA GLU A 368 5.50 28.87 -15.54
C GLU A 368 5.20 27.52 -16.19
N PHE A 369 6.06 27.11 -17.11
CA PHE A 369 5.99 25.85 -17.83
C PHE A 369 7.30 25.07 -17.75
N LEU A 370 7.19 23.75 -17.68
CA LEU A 370 8.29 22.82 -17.88
C LEU A 370 8.60 22.72 -19.38
N HIS A 371 9.84 22.98 -19.78
CA HIS A 371 10.27 22.86 -21.17
C HIS A 371 10.90 21.49 -21.41
N LEU A 372 10.30 20.70 -22.31
CA LEU A 372 10.78 19.39 -22.74
C LEU A 372 11.11 19.39 -24.23
N VAL A 373 12.20 18.72 -24.60
CA VAL A 373 12.62 18.53 -26.01
C VAL A 373 12.62 17.04 -26.36
N TYR A 374 12.02 16.72 -27.51
CA TYR A 374 11.93 15.38 -28.08
C TYR A 374 12.81 15.24 -29.33
N ALA A 375 12.75 14.08 -29.98
CA ALA A 375 13.41 13.85 -31.26
C ALA A 375 12.98 14.89 -32.31
N ASN A 376 13.91 15.25 -33.21
CA ASN A 376 13.73 16.29 -34.24
C ASN A 376 13.46 17.70 -33.69
N GLU A 377 13.99 18.02 -32.50
CA GLU A 377 13.87 19.36 -31.88
C GLU A 377 12.42 19.79 -31.58
N ALA A 378 11.49 18.84 -31.52
CA ALA A 378 10.10 19.12 -31.15
C ALA A 378 10.02 19.52 -29.66
N THR A 379 9.39 20.65 -29.37
CA THR A 379 9.25 21.21 -28.03
C THR A 379 7.85 20.97 -27.46
N LEU A 380 7.79 20.64 -26.17
CA LEU A 380 6.56 20.52 -25.40
C LEU A 380 6.70 21.40 -24.15
N TYR A 381 5.68 22.22 -23.90
CA TYR A 381 5.58 23.04 -22.69
C TYR A 381 4.47 22.46 -21.81
N VAL A 382 4.84 21.93 -20.65
CA VAL A 382 3.90 21.33 -19.70
C VAL A 382 3.62 22.32 -18.59
N PRO A 383 2.36 22.71 -18.33
CA PRO A 383 2.03 23.56 -17.20
C PRO A 383 2.51 22.94 -15.89
N VAL A 384 3.04 23.75 -14.98
CA VAL A 384 3.47 23.29 -13.65
C VAL A 384 2.32 22.63 -12.86
N GLN A 385 1.06 22.95 -13.17
CA GLN A 385 -0.13 22.32 -12.56
C GLN A 385 -0.41 20.89 -13.08
N GLN A 386 0.31 20.46 -14.12
CA GLN A 386 0.15 19.17 -14.80
C GLN A 386 1.35 18.24 -14.63
N LEU A 387 2.24 18.54 -13.68
CA LEU A 387 3.47 17.77 -13.43
C LEU A 387 3.24 16.31 -13.07
N GLN A 388 2.07 15.93 -12.58
CA GLN A 388 1.70 14.53 -12.33
C GLN A 388 1.76 13.64 -13.58
N MET A 389 1.78 14.23 -14.78
CA MET A 389 1.95 13.51 -16.04
C MET A 389 3.43 13.26 -16.39
N VAL A 390 4.37 13.70 -15.55
CA VAL A 390 5.80 13.72 -15.81
C VAL A 390 6.54 12.95 -14.72
N THR A 391 7.31 11.92 -15.10
CA THR A 391 8.08 11.03 -14.20
C THR A 391 9.53 10.90 -14.58
#